data_AF-A0A821ITW5-F1
#
_entry.id   AF-A0A821ITW5-F1
#
_cell.length_a   1.000
_cell.length_b   1.000
_cell.length_c   1.000
_cell.angle_alpha   90.00
_cell.angle_beta   90.00
_cell.angle_gamma   90.00
#
_symmetry.space_group_name_H-M   'P 1'
#
loop_
_entity.id
_entity.type
_entity.pdbx_description
1 polymer ?
#
loop_
_entity_poly.entity_id
_entity_poly.type
_entity_poly.pdbx_seq_one_letter_code
_entity_poly.pdbx_strand_id
1 'polypeptide(L)'
;MMIKLFRALRTLLSSTAITDMFKWNGDNMPTIFHVINLDTGEQIAQIPGPACFNCHDINTFELKMEDTTTIVVDICAYDGHRLIDELYLKNYETTNYHLVLA
;
A
#
# COMPACT_ATOMS: atom_id res chain seq x y z
N MET A 1 -21.61 -0.76 8.73
CA MET A 1 -21.67 -1.82 7.70
C MET A 1 -22.46 -1.39 6.45
N MET A 2 -23.69 -0.89 6.60
CA MET A 2 -24.53 -0.37 5.49
C MET A 2 -23.85 0.66 4.57
N ILE A 3 -23.10 1.62 5.12
CA ILE A 3 -22.46 2.71 4.33
C ILE A 3 -21.37 2.17 3.37
N LYS A 4 -20.65 1.10 3.77
CA LYS A 4 -19.60 0.49 2.93
C LYS A 4 -20.21 -0.28 1.75
N LEU A 5 -21.33 -0.97 1.98
CA LEU A 5 -22.07 -1.71 0.94
C LEU A 5 -22.68 -0.77 -0.11
N PHE A 6 -23.28 0.35 0.31
CA PHE A 6 -23.84 1.35 -0.61
C PHE A 6 -22.77 2.01 -1.50
N ARG A 7 -21.57 2.23 -0.98
CA ARG A 7 -20.44 2.75 -1.78
C ARG A 7 -19.96 1.74 -2.81
N ALA A 8 -19.75 0.48 -2.40
CA ALA A 8 -19.36 -0.59 -3.31
C ALA A 8 -20.40 -0.80 -4.43
N LEU A 9 -21.70 -0.78 -4.08
CA LEU A 9 -22.79 -0.91 -5.05
C LEU A 9 -22.87 0.29 -6.01
N ARG A 10 -22.68 1.51 -5.50
CA ARG A 10 -22.63 2.73 -6.31
C ARG A 10 -21.47 2.68 -7.32
N THR A 11 -20.30 2.19 -6.93
CA THR A 11 -19.15 2.04 -7.83
C THR A 11 -19.40 0.97 -8.90
N LEU A 12 -19.98 -0.18 -8.50
CA LEU A 12 -20.38 -1.23 -9.44
C LEU A 12 -21.33 -0.69 -10.53
N LEU A 13 -22.17 0.28 -10.16
CA LEU A 13 -23.14 0.93 -11.04
C LEU A 13 -22.58 2.15 -11.79
N SER A 14 -21.48 2.78 -11.33
CA SER A 14 -20.98 4.05 -11.86
C SER A 14 -19.89 3.94 -12.93
N SER A 15 -19.44 2.73 -13.29
CA SER A 15 -18.37 2.51 -14.29
C SER A 15 -17.09 3.34 -14.01
N THR A 16 -16.83 3.68 -12.76
CA THR A 16 -15.66 4.47 -12.33
C THR A 16 -14.46 3.55 -12.15
N ALA A 17 -13.25 4.10 -12.31
CA ALA A 17 -12.04 3.32 -12.14
C ALA A 17 -11.90 2.85 -10.69
N ILE A 18 -11.21 1.72 -10.48
CA ILE A 18 -10.96 1.18 -9.14
C ILE A 18 -10.18 2.18 -8.28
N THR A 19 -9.26 2.95 -8.87
CA THR A 19 -8.48 3.99 -8.20
C THR A 19 -9.35 5.06 -7.57
N ASP A 20 -10.50 5.39 -8.17
CA ASP A 20 -11.46 6.38 -7.65
C ASP A 20 -12.12 5.94 -6.32
N MET A 21 -12.02 4.65 -5.97
CA MET A 21 -12.54 4.11 -4.71
C MET A 21 -11.61 4.35 -3.53
N PHE A 22 -10.32 4.60 -3.78
CA PHE A 22 -9.31 4.78 -2.76
C PHE A 22 -9.15 6.25 -2.42
N LYS A 23 -8.84 6.52 -1.14
CA LYS A 23 -8.52 7.86 -0.66
C LYS A 23 -7.31 7.77 0.23
N TRP A 24 -6.37 8.68 0.01
CA TRP A 24 -5.28 8.89 0.94
C TRP A 24 -5.80 9.44 2.26
N ASN A 25 -5.28 8.91 3.36
CA ASN A 25 -5.56 9.40 4.70
C ASN A 25 -4.30 9.46 5.57
N GLY A 26 -3.12 9.52 4.94
CA GLY A 26 -1.83 9.54 5.64
C GLY A 26 -1.63 10.78 6.52
N ASP A 27 -2.32 11.87 6.21
CA ASP A 27 -2.30 13.11 7.01
C ASP A 27 -2.94 12.91 8.40
N ASN A 28 -3.80 11.89 8.55
CA ASN A 28 -4.54 11.62 9.78
C ASN A 28 -4.29 10.22 10.35
N MET A 29 -3.68 9.31 9.58
CA MET A 29 -3.49 7.92 9.95
C MET A 29 -2.09 7.42 9.56
N PRO A 30 -1.38 6.73 10.47
CA PRO A 30 -0.12 6.11 10.14
C PRO A 30 -0.32 4.89 9.22
N THR A 31 0.76 4.45 8.58
CA THR A 31 0.81 3.09 8.03
C THR A 31 0.89 2.10 9.19
N ILE A 32 0.08 1.04 9.13
CA ILE A 32 0.03 0.01 10.16
C ILE A 32 0.69 -1.26 9.63
N PHE A 33 1.72 -1.72 10.33
CA PHE A 33 2.35 -3.01 10.08
C PHE A 33 1.68 -4.08 10.94
N HIS A 34 1.03 -5.04 10.29
CA HIS A 34 0.43 -6.20 10.94
C HIS A 34 1.39 -7.37 10.88
N VAL A 35 1.80 -7.88 12.05
CA VAL A 35 2.64 -9.08 12.14
C VAL A 35 1.74 -10.25 12.47
N ILE A 36 1.64 -11.20 11.54
CA ILE A 36 0.79 -12.38 11.67
C ILE A 36 1.66 -13.62 11.63
N ASN A 37 1.51 -14.49 12.62
CA ASN A 37 2.13 -15.81 12.60
C ASN A 37 1.41 -16.65 11.52
N LEU A 38 2.15 -17.13 10.53
CA LEU A 38 1.57 -17.85 9.39
C LEU A 38 1.14 -19.27 9.72
N ASP A 39 1.72 -19.89 10.75
CA ASP A 39 1.36 -21.24 11.17
C ASP A 39 0.03 -21.24 11.96
N THR A 40 -0.19 -20.22 12.79
CA THR A 40 -1.36 -20.14 13.67
C THR A 40 -2.45 -19.18 13.17
N GLY A 41 -2.09 -18.24 12.28
CA GLY A 41 -2.96 -17.14 11.86
C GLY A 41 -3.14 -16.04 12.91
N GLU A 42 -2.45 -16.11 14.05
CA GLU A 42 -2.56 -15.13 15.13
C GLU A 42 -1.81 -13.84 14.79
N GLN A 43 -2.44 -12.68 15.06
CA GLN A 43 -1.76 -11.40 14.98
C GLN A 43 -0.87 -11.20 16.21
N ILE A 44 0.44 -11.39 16.03
CA ILE A 44 1.46 -11.28 17.08
C ILE A 44 1.69 -9.82 17.49
N ALA A 45 1.64 -8.90 16.51
CA ALA A 45 1.83 -7.48 16.77
C ALA A 45 1.11 -6.60 15.75
N GLN A 46 0.88 -5.36 16.16
CA GLN A 46 0.40 -4.27 15.30
C GLN A 46 1.21 -3.03 15.62
N ILE A 47 2.01 -2.58 14.66
CA ILE A 47 3.02 -1.55 14.88
C ILE A 47 2.73 -0.36 13.96
N PRO A 48 2.49 0.85 14.48
CA PRO A 48 2.37 2.04 13.65
C PRO A 48 3.74 2.52 13.19
N GLY A 49 3.85 2.91 11.92
CA GLY A 49 5.01 3.60 11.36
C GLY A 49 4.63 4.93 10.71
N PRO A 50 5.59 5.60 10.05
CA PRO A 50 5.30 6.79 9.26
C PRO A 50 4.25 6.50 8.18
N ALA A 51 3.35 7.46 7.93
CA ALA A 51 2.43 7.35 6.81
C ALA A 51 3.22 7.32 5.49
N CYS A 52 3.03 6.26 4.72
CA CYS A 52 3.69 6.08 3.43
C CYS A 52 2.82 5.23 2.50
N PHE A 53 3.06 5.36 1.20
CA PHE A 53 2.50 4.51 0.17
C PHE A 53 3.61 3.65 -0.44
N ASN A 54 3.35 2.38 -0.72
CA ASN A 54 4.27 1.48 -1.42
C ASN A 54 3.49 0.61 -2.42
N CYS A 55 4.16 0.25 -3.52
CA CYS A 55 3.64 -0.75 -4.47
C CYS A 55 4.37 -2.09 -4.37
N HIS A 56 5.66 -2.05 -4.07
CA HIS A 56 6.54 -3.21 -4.08
C HIS A 56 7.38 -3.22 -2.80
N ASP A 57 7.32 -4.33 -2.09
CA ASP A 57 8.26 -4.65 -1.04
C ASP A 57 9.56 -5.16 -1.68
N ILE A 58 10.70 -4.83 -1.08
CA ILE A 58 12.01 -5.28 -1.54
C ILE A 58 12.32 -6.64 -0.91
N ASN A 59 12.26 -6.71 0.42
CA ASN A 59 12.54 -7.93 1.18
C ASN A 59 11.98 -7.83 2.61
N THR A 60 11.77 -8.99 3.23
CA THR A 60 11.36 -9.11 4.64
C THR A 60 12.10 -10.26 5.30
N PHE A 61 12.70 -10.03 6.48
CA PHE A 61 13.42 -11.07 7.21
C PHE A 61 13.45 -10.82 8.72
N GLU A 62 13.76 -11.87 9.49
CA GLU A 62 13.92 -11.79 10.94
C GLU A 62 15.39 -11.65 11.33
N LEU A 63 15.68 -10.74 12.25
CA LEU A 63 16.92 -10.65 12.99
C LEU A 63 16.70 -11.13 14.42
N LYS A 64 17.41 -12.19 14.82
CA LYS A 64 17.40 -12.68 16.19
C LYS A 64 18.61 -12.12 16.93
N MET A 65 18.35 -11.34 17.97
CA MET A 65 19.38 -10.81 18.89
C MET A 65 19.01 -11.23 20.29
N GLU A 66 19.79 -12.16 20.86
CA GLU A 66 19.60 -12.73 22.19
C GLU A 66 18.12 -13.10 22.44
N ASP A 67 17.40 -12.29 23.22
CA ASP A 67 16.01 -12.53 23.63
C ASP A 67 14.96 -11.77 22.79
N THR A 68 15.37 -11.12 21.71
CA THR A 68 14.50 -10.31 20.86
C THR A 68 14.55 -10.76 19.40
N THR A 69 13.38 -10.82 18.78
CA THR A 69 13.24 -10.99 17.32
C THR A 69 12.78 -9.67 16.75
N THR A 70 13.59 -9.10 15.86
CA THR A 70 13.25 -7.90 15.09
C THR A 70 12.87 -8.32 13.68
N ILE A 71 11.71 -7.88 13.20
CA ILE A 71 11.30 -8.07 11.81
C ILE A 71 11.74 -6.85 11.02
N VAL A 72 12.56 -7.06 10.00
CA VAL A 72 13.01 -6.03 9.07
C VAL A 72 12.16 -6.13 7.82
N VAL A 73 11.60 -5.00 7.37
CA VAL A 73 10.81 -4.88 6.15
C VAL A 73 11.40 -3.75 5.31
N ASP A 74 11.99 -4.12 4.19
CA ASP A 74 12.57 -3.18 3.22
C ASP A 74 11.51 -2.84 2.17
N ILE A 75 11.12 -1.57 2.05
CA ILE A 75 10.06 -1.13 1.13
C ILE A 75 10.50 0.07 0.28
N CYS A 76 9.98 0.15 -0.95
CA CYS A 76 10.05 1.35 -1.76
C CYS A 76 8.90 2.31 -1.36
N ALA A 77 9.15 3.12 -0.34
CA ALA A 77 8.16 4.04 0.22
C ALA A 77 8.10 5.40 -0.52
N TYR A 78 6.89 5.90 -0.67
CA TYR A 78 6.57 7.24 -1.15
C TYR A 78 5.86 8.01 -0.03
N ASP A 79 6.10 9.31 0.08
CA ASP A 79 5.50 10.19 1.09
C ASP A 79 3.96 10.36 0.92
N GLY A 80 3.40 9.83 -0.18
CA GLY A 80 1.96 9.79 -0.39
C GLY A 80 1.55 9.08 -1.66
N HIS A 81 0.25 9.06 -1.92
CA HIS A 81 -0.39 8.37 -3.04
C HIS A 81 -0.21 8.98 -4.44
N ARG A 82 0.50 10.13 -4.57
CA ARG A 82 0.56 10.90 -5.83
C ARG A 82 1.11 10.11 -7.01
N LEU A 83 1.94 9.09 -6.75
CA LEU A 83 2.44 8.17 -7.76
C LEU A 83 1.31 7.57 -8.62
N ILE A 84 0.15 7.26 -8.03
CA ILE A 84 -0.99 6.69 -8.76
C ILE A 84 -1.48 7.67 -9.84
N ASP A 85 -1.58 8.95 -9.50
CA ASP A 85 -2.01 10.00 -10.44
C ASP A 85 -0.97 10.24 -11.53
N GLU A 86 0.31 10.14 -11.17
CA GLU A 86 1.44 10.28 -12.09
C GLU A 86 1.52 9.14 -13.10
N LEU A 87 1.05 7.94 -12.75
CA LEU A 87 1.02 6.75 -13.61
C LEU A 87 -0.09 6.74 -14.68
N TYR A 88 -0.96 7.77 -14.76
CA TYR A 88 -1.93 7.87 -15.86
C TYR A 88 -1.24 8.08 -17.22
N LEU A 89 -1.64 7.31 -18.24
CA LEU A 89 -1.05 7.33 -19.59
C LEU A 89 -0.95 8.73 -20.22
N LYS A 90 -1.96 9.59 -19.98
CA LYS A 90 -1.96 10.99 -20.45
C LYS A 90 -0.71 11.78 -20.03
N ASN A 91 -0.08 11.40 -18.92
CA ASN A 91 1.15 12.05 -18.43
C ASN A 91 2.40 11.58 -19.18
N TYR A 92 2.32 10.46 -19.91
CA TYR A 92 3.42 9.87 -20.67
C TYR A 92 3.38 10.22 -22.17
N GLU A 93 2.23 10.68 -22.69
CA GLU A 93 2.04 11.01 -24.12
C GLU A 93 2.89 12.19 -24.63
N THR A 94 3.57 12.92 -23.74
CA THR A 94 4.44 14.05 -24.10
C THR A 94 5.92 13.70 -24.18
N THR A 95 6.31 12.45 -23.89
CA THR A 95 7.72 12.06 -23.87
C THR A 95 7.94 10.77 -24.67
N ASN A 96 8.79 10.84 -25.70
CA ASN A 96 9.21 9.67 -26.50
C ASN A 96 10.03 8.71 -25.64
N TYR A 97 9.37 7.87 -24.85
CA TYR A 97 10.04 6.77 -24.15
C TYR A 97 9.95 5.49 -24.98
N HIS A 98 11.12 4.93 -25.32
CA HIS A 98 11.23 3.52 -25.70
C HIS A 98 11.17 2.68 -24.43
N LEU A 99 10.09 1.92 -24.27
CA LEU A 99 9.98 0.96 -23.18
C LEU A 99 11.05 -0.11 -23.36
N VAL A 100 12.10 -0.10 -22.54
CA VAL A 100 13.04 -1.22 -22.41
C VAL A 100 12.65 -1.97 -21.16
N LEU A 101 12.05 -3.14 -21.35
CA LEU A 101 11.78 -4.09 -20.28
C LEU A 101 13.10 -4.80 -19.95
N ALA A 102 13.51 -4.73 -18.68
CA ALA A 102 14.59 -5.55 -18.13
C ALA A 102 14.07 -6.92 -17.70
#